data_AF-J2YDG2-F1
#
_entry.id   AF-J2YDG2-F1
#
_cell.length_a   1.000
_cell.length_b   1.000
_cell.length_c   1.000
_cell.angle_alpha   90.00
_cell.angle_beta   90.00
_cell.angle_gamma   90.00
#
_symmetry.space_group_name_H-M   'P 1'
#
loop_
_entity.id
_entity.type
_entity.pdbx_description
1 polymer ?
#
loop_
_entity_poly.entity_id
_entity_poly.type
_entity_poly.pdbx_seq_one_letter_code
_entity_poly.pdbx_strand_id
1 'polypeptide(L)'
;MTLASVAGRSAAKLSRVFLALVVSVAIGFFVLVADVFDREAYVSNVSKSGSYKVDVVRAGPILVSSNLIYLRFIDLKQPGHIYRTPLMSKTSLDMRPYEDEKVVGITWVDFDKSRRVFVLSLPNWKESWANFFVSNTAYEVIPN
;
A
#
# COMPACT_ATOMS: atom_id res chain seq x y z
N MET A 1 -47.73 -30.90 3.42
CA MET A 1 -46.44 -30.17 3.41
C MET A 1 -46.29 -29.54 4.79
N THR A 2 -45.39 -30.03 5.63
CA THR A 2 -45.32 -29.68 7.07
C THR A 2 -44.50 -28.40 7.31
N LEU A 3 -44.88 -27.61 8.32
CA LEU A 3 -44.25 -26.34 8.71
C LEU A 3 -42.71 -26.44 8.86
N ALA A 4 -42.21 -27.59 9.31
CA ALA A 4 -40.77 -27.88 9.42
C ALA A 4 -40.02 -27.83 8.07
N SER A 5 -40.64 -28.29 6.97
CA SER A 5 -40.02 -28.27 5.64
C SER A 5 -39.95 -26.86 5.04
N VAL A 6 -40.84 -25.96 5.46
CA VAL A 6 -40.88 -24.56 5.02
C VAL A 6 -39.86 -23.74 5.80
N ALA A 7 -39.75 -23.95 7.12
CA ALA A 7 -38.76 -23.31 7.98
C ALA A 7 -37.31 -23.64 7.56
N GLY A 8 -37.00 -24.92 7.29
CA GLY A 8 -35.67 -25.34 6.83
C GLY A 8 -35.26 -24.76 5.47
N ARG A 9 -36.21 -24.59 4.54
CA ARG A 9 -35.97 -23.93 3.25
C ARG A 9 -35.75 -22.42 3.40
N SER A 10 -36.43 -21.77 4.34
CA SER A 10 -36.26 -20.34 4.64
C SER A 10 -34.88 -20.05 5.23
N ALA A 11 -34.44 -20.85 6.22
CA ALA A 11 -33.12 -20.71 6.84
C ALA A 11 -31.97 -20.93 5.83
N ALA A 12 -32.09 -21.94 4.94
CA ALA A 12 -31.10 -22.18 3.89
C ALA A 12 -31.03 -21.03 2.86
N LYS A 13 -32.16 -20.39 2.54
CA LYS A 13 -32.17 -19.18 1.69
C LYS A 13 -31.52 -18.00 2.40
N LEU A 14 -31.84 -17.76 3.67
CA LEU A 14 -31.25 -16.68 4.47
C LEU A 14 -29.73 -16.83 4.58
N SER A 15 -29.25 -18.05 4.83
CA SER A 15 -27.82 -18.38 4.89
C SER A 15 -27.12 -18.12 3.55
N ARG A 16 -27.74 -18.49 2.41
CA ARG A 16 -27.19 -18.21 1.07
C ARG A 16 -27.14 -16.73 0.76
N VAL A 17 -28.18 -15.97 1.11
CA VAL A 17 -28.20 -14.51 0.94
C VAL A 17 -27.12 -13.85 1.78
N PHE A 18 -26.97 -14.27 3.04
CA PHE A 18 -25.92 -13.78 3.92
C PHE A 18 -24.52 -14.09 3.36
N LEU A 19 -24.28 -15.32 2.91
CA LEU A 19 -23.00 -15.70 2.30
C LEU A 19 -22.72 -14.88 1.03
N ALA A 20 -23.72 -14.69 0.16
CA ALA A 20 -23.59 -13.87 -1.03
C ALA A 20 -23.23 -12.41 -0.68
N LEU A 21 -23.88 -11.84 0.34
CA LEU A 21 -23.57 -10.50 0.82
C LEU A 21 -22.12 -10.39 1.34
N VAL A 22 -21.67 -11.34 2.14
CA VAL A 22 -20.29 -11.38 2.65
C VAL A 22 -19.29 -11.46 1.50
N VAL A 23 -19.54 -12.33 0.52
CA VAL A 23 -18.69 -12.45 -0.68
C VAL A 23 -18.68 -11.16 -1.49
N SER A 24 -19.83 -10.52 -1.70
CA SER A 24 -19.91 -9.25 -2.41
C SER A 24 -19.14 -8.13 -1.70
N VAL A 25 -19.21 -8.06 -0.38
CA VAL A 25 -18.43 -7.10 0.42
C VAL A 25 -16.93 -7.38 0.30
N ALA A 26 -16.53 -8.65 0.37
CA ALA A 26 -15.13 -9.04 0.21
C ALA A 26 -14.59 -8.69 -1.19
N ILE A 27 -15.34 -9.00 -2.25
CA ILE A 27 -14.97 -8.65 -3.62
C ILE A 27 -14.86 -7.13 -3.77
N GLY A 28 -15.86 -6.39 -3.29
CA GLY A 28 -15.83 -4.92 -3.29
C GLY A 28 -14.59 -4.39 -2.60
N PHE A 29 -14.25 -4.92 -1.41
CA PHE A 29 -13.03 -4.56 -0.70
C PHE A 29 -11.76 -4.81 -1.53
N PHE A 30 -11.61 -5.97 -2.18
CA PHE A 30 -10.44 -6.25 -3.02
C PHE A 30 -10.34 -5.33 -4.24
N VAL A 31 -11.47 -4.97 -4.86
CA VAL A 31 -11.49 -3.98 -5.96
C VAL A 31 -10.99 -2.62 -5.47
N LEU A 32 -11.41 -2.19 -4.28
CA LEU A 32 -10.95 -0.93 -3.69
C LEU A 32 -9.45 -0.96 -3.35
N VAL A 33 -8.93 -2.10 -2.88
CA VAL A 33 -7.49 -2.29 -2.64
C VAL A 33 -6.70 -2.22 -3.95
N ALA A 34 -7.20 -2.86 -5.01
CA ALA A 34 -6.55 -2.85 -6.32
C ALA A 34 -6.47 -1.42 -6.90
N ASP A 35 -7.54 -0.64 -6.80
CA ASP A 35 -7.54 0.77 -7.20
C ASP A 35 -6.42 1.59 -6.53
N VAL A 36 -6.14 1.34 -5.24
CA VAL A 36 -5.07 2.05 -4.53
C VAL A 36 -3.69 1.79 -5.15
N PHE A 37 -3.47 0.63 -5.77
CA PHE A 37 -2.19 0.26 -6.37
C PHE A 37 -2.00 0.84 -7.78
N ASP A 38 -3.07 0.93 -8.55
CA ASP A 38 -3.07 1.43 -9.92
C ASP A 38 -3.13 2.95 -10.02
N ARG A 39 -3.23 3.65 -8.88
CA ARG A 39 -3.26 5.11 -8.84
C ARG A 39 -2.03 5.75 -9.46
N GLU A 40 -2.29 6.87 -10.11
CA GLU A 40 -1.26 7.74 -10.65
C GLU A 40 -0.41 8.35 -9.53
N ALA A 41 0.87 8.53 -9.85
CA ALA A 41 1.79 9.23 -8.98
C ALA A 41 1.43 10.72 -8.95
N TYR A 42 1.38 11.30 -7.76
CA TYR A 42 1.22 12.75 -7.58
C TYR A 42 2.52 13.51 -7.92
N VAL A 43 3.65 12.91 -7.56
CA VAL A 43 5.00 13.41 -7.84
C VAL A 43 5.84 12.21 -8.24
N SER A 44 6.70 12.37 -9.24
CA SER A 44 7.61 11.34 -9.70
C SER A 44 8.98 11.95 -9.93
N ASN A 45 10.02 11.33 -9.40
CA ASN A 45 11.41 11.73 -9.59
C ASN A 45 12.26 10.54 -10.01
N VAL A 46 13.19 10.75 -10.93
CA VAL A 46 14.17 9.75 -11.32
C VAL A 46 15.44 9.97 -10.49
N SER A 47 15.99 8.89 -9.96
CA SER A 47 17.26 8.86 -9.23
C SER A 47 18.43 9.33 -10.10
N LYS A 48 19.53 9.73 -9.46
CA LYS A 48 20.70 10.31 -10.13
C LYS A 48 21.31 9.37 -11.19
N SER A 49 21.33 8.06 -10.94
CA SER A 49 21.85 7.09 -11.91
C SER A 49 20.89 6.76 -13.05
N GLY A 50 19.62 7.18 -12.95
CA GLY A 50 18.57 6.75 -13.85
C GLY A 50 18.09 5.30 -13.64
N SER A 51 18.59 4.60 -12.61
CA SER A 51 18.23 3.20 -12.37
C SER A 51 16.91 3.03 -11.63
N TYR A 52 16.48 4.03 -10.87
CA TYR A 52 15.25 4.00 -10.09
C TYR A 52 14.38 5.22 -10.36
N LYS A 53 13.06 5.00 -10.31
CA LYS A 53 12.04 6.05 -10.24
C LYS A 53 11.33 5.98 -8.90
N VAL A 54 11.19 7.12 -8.23
CA VAL A 54 10.52 7.26 -6.95
C VAL A 54 9.22 8.03 -7.17
N ASP A 55 8.09 7.34 -7.02
CA ASP A 55 6.76 7.92 -7.15
C ASP A 55 6.14 8.12 -5.76
N VAL A 56 5.42 9.24 -5.59
CA VAL A 56 4.53 9.47 -4.45
C VAL A 56 3.12 9.14 -4.85
N VAL A 57 2.46 8.24 -4.12
CA VAL A 57 1.07 7.84 -4.40
C VAL A 57 0.18 8.14 -3.21
N ARG A 58 -1.00 8.71 -3.49
CA ARG A 58 -2.03 8.95 -2.48
C ARG A 58 -2.82 7.67 -2.22
N ALA A 59 -2.82 7.24 -0.95
CA ALA A 59 -3.58 6.07 -0.55
C ALA A 59 -5.11 6.33 -0.50
N GLY A 60 -5.51 7.60 -0.32
CA GLY A 60 -6.87 8.10 -0.51
C GLY A 60 -7.94 7.55 0.45
N PRO A 61 -9.17 8.08 0.39
CA PRO A 61 -10.13 8.02 1.52
C PRO A 61 -10.79 6.66 1.72
N ILE A 62 -10.72 5.77 0.73
CA ILE A 62 -11.55 4.57 0.64
C ILE A 62 -11.12 3.49 1.66
N LEU A 63 -9.86 3.52 2.11
CA LEU A 63 -9.33 2.59 3.11
C LEU A 63 -8.53 3.28 4.22
N VAL A 64 -8.08 4.52 3.99
CA VAL A 64 -7.19 5.23 4.89
C VAL A 64 -7.46 6.74 4.90
N SER A 65 -6.83 7.47 5.82
CA SER A 65 -6.93 8.94 5.82
C SER A 65 -6.41 9.53 4.51
N SER A 66 -7.07 10.57 4.00
CA SER A 66 -6.68 11.30 2.78
C SER A 66 -5.28 11.92 2.86
N ASN A 67 -4.74 12.07 4.08
CA ASN A 67 -3.41 12.62 4.34
C ASN A 67 -2.28 11.59 4.27
N LEU A 68 -2.60 10.32 4.02
CA LEU A 68 -1.61 9.24 3.93
C LEU A 68 -1.17 9.01 2.48
N ILE A 69 0.13 8.84 2.33
CA ILE A 69 0.82 8.53 1.09
C ILE A 69 1.69 7.30 1.29
N TYR A 70 2.08 6.66 0.19
CA TYR A 70 3.18 5.70 0.16
C TYR A 70 4.08 6.02 -1.02
N LEU A 71 5.32 5.53 -0.98
CA LEU A 71 6.26 5.67 -2.07
C LEU A 71 6.35 4.37 -2.87
N ARG A 72 6.48 4.49 -4.19
CA ARG A 72 6.85 3.39 -5.07
C ARG A 72 8.25 3.62 -5.60
N PHE A 73 9.17 2.74 -5.25
CA PHE A 73 10.50 2.67 -5.83
C PHE A 73 10.44 1.64 -6.96
N ILE A 74 10.57 2.12 -8.19
CA ILE A 74 10.48 1.31 -9.40
C ILE A 74 11.89 1.14 -9.96
N ASP A 75 12.36 -0.10 -10.03
CA ASP A 75 13.61 -0.43 -10.70
C ASP A 75 13.40 -0.36 -12.22
N LEU A 76 14.07 0.60 -12.87
CA LEU A 76 13.97 0.83 -14.31
C LEU A 76 14.83 -0.15 -15.12
N LYS A 77 15.81 -0.80 -14.48
CA LYS A 77 16.64 -1.85 -15.11
C LYS A 77 15.95 -3.21 -15.07
N GLN A 78 15.08 -3.43 -14.09
CA GLN A 78 14.30 -4.67 -13.94
C GLN A 78 12.80 -4.37 -13.94
N PRO A 79 12.19 -4.14 -15.13
CA PRO A 79 10.78 -3.79 -15.25
C PRO A 79 9.91 -4.90 -14.65
N GLY A 80 9.27 -4.60 -13.52
CA GLY A 80 8.49 -5.56 -12.72
C GLY A 80 8.79 -5.49 -11.22
N HIS A 81 9.95 -4.94 -10.84
CA HIS A 81 10.32 -4.76 -9.44
C HIS A 81 9.85 -3.39 -8.92
N ILE A 82 8.69 -3.40 -8.26
CA ILE A 82 8.10 -2.24 -7.59
C ILE A 82 8.09 -2.46 -6.08
N TYR A 83 8.84 -1.65 -5.36
CA TYR A 83 8.95 -1.68 -3.91
C TYR A 83 8.08 -0.57 -3.29
N ARG A 84 7.22 -0.92 -2.34
CA ARG A 84 6.26 -0.01 -1.71
C ARG A 84 6.53 0.13 -0.23
N THR A 85 6.73 1.38 0.19
CA THR A 85 6.88 1.72 1.60
C THR A 85 5.58 1.46 2.36
N PRO A 86 5.62 1.37 3.70
CA PRO A 86 4.42 1.61 4.50
C PRO A 86 3.88 3.03 4.27
N LEU A 87 2.66 3.23 4.72
CA LEU A 87 1.97 4.50 4.69
C LEU A 87 2.65 5.50 5.63
N MET A 88 2.69 6.75 5.18
CA MET A 88 3.27 7.86 5.92
C MET A 88 2.47 9.14 5.69
N SER A 89 2.64 10.11 6.60
CA SER A 89 2.01 11.41 6.48
C SER A 89 2.64 12.23 5.35
N LYS A 90 1.82 12.97 4.60
CA LYS A 90 2.28 13.88 3.54
C LYS A 90 3.22 14.98 4.06
N THR A 91 3.07 15.41 5.32
CA THR A 91 3.61 16.67 5.85
C THR A 91 5.13 16.72 6.02
N SER A 92 5.88 15.69 5.60
CA SER A 92 7.30 15.57 5.98
C SER A 92 8.22 15.07 4.87
N LEU A 93 7.78 15.04 3.60
CA LEU A 93 8.62 14.59 2.50
C LEU A 93 9.23 15.75 1.71
N ASP A 94 10.55 15.90 1.81
CA ASP A 94 11.34 16.51 0.75
C ASP A 94 11.65 15.43 -0.29
N MET A 95 11.15 15.64 -1.50
CA MET A 95 11.16 14.68 -2.60
C MET A 95 12.45 14.65 -3.42
N ARG A 96 13.48 15.38 -2.99
CA ARG A 96 14.80 15.36 -3.64
C ARG A 96 15.38 13.95 -3.55
N PRO A 97 15.51 13.23 -4.67
CA PRO A 97 16.08 11.89 -4.65
C PRO A 97 17.59 12.00 -4.43
N TYR A 98 18.13 11.05 -3.70
CA TYR A 98 19.55 10.83 -3.60
C TYR A 98 19.85 9.35 -3.84
N GLU A 99 21.06 9.06 -4.29
CA GLU A 99 21.47 7.71 -4.64
C GLU A 99 22.98 7.56 -4.51
N ASP A 100 23.40 6.47 -3.88
CA ASP A 100 24.76 5.98 -3.85
C ASP A 100 24.82 4.49 -4.26
N GLU A 101 25.94 3.81 -4.03
CA GLU A 101 26.11 2.40 -4.39
C GLU A 101 25.16 1.45 -3.63
N LYS A 102 24.81 1.78 -2.39
CA LYS A 102 24.05 0.91 -1.47
C LYS A 102 22.59 1.31 -1.37
N VAL A 103 22.30 2.61 -1.46
CA VAL A 103 21.01 3.18 -1.14
C VAL A 103 20.48 4.04 -2.29
N VAL A 104 19.17 4.01 -2.46
CA VAL A 104 18.42 5.04 -3.18
C VAL A 104 17.32 5.53 -2.25
N GLY A 105 17.10 6.84 -2.17
CA GLY A 105 16.20 7.37 -1.18
C GLY A 105 15.73 8.79 -1.47
N ILE A 106 14.89 9.27 -0.59
CA ILE A 106 14.55 10.68 -0.42
C ILE A 106 14.73 11.01 1.07
N THR A 107 14.54 12.25 1.46
CA THR A 107 14.66 12.64 2.86
C THR A 107 13.78 11.75 3.76
N TRP A 108 14.42 11.13 4.76
CA TRP A 108 13.83 10.22 5.76
C TRP A 108 13.41 8.83 5.27
N VAL A 109 13.60 8.50 3.99
CA VAL A 109 13.25 7.20 3.44
C VAL A 109 14.35 6.67 2.55
N ASP A 110 14.99 5.61 3.04
CA ASP A 110 16.13 4.97 2.39
C ASP A 110 15.71 3.59 1.91
N PHE A 111 16.07 3.22 0.69
CA PHE A 111 15.92 1.86 0.18
C PHE A 111 17.30 1.22 0.03
N ASP A 112 17.60 0.23 0.87
CA ASP A 112 18.80 -0.59 0.73
C ASP A 112 18.63 -1.54 -0.46
N LYS A 113 19.43 -1.33 -1.50
CA LYS A 113 19.36 -2.08 -2.76
C LYS A 113 19.71 -3.56 -2.58
N SER A 114 20.58 -3.88 -1.62
CA SER A 114 21.07 -5.24 -1.37
C SER A 114 20.10 -6.05 -0.52
N ARG A 115 19.62 -5.46 0.58
CA ARG A 115 18.70 -6.09 1.52
C ARG A 115 17.26 -6.02 1.03
N ARG A 116 16.94 -5.10 0.12
CA ARG A 116 15.58 -4.78 -0.33
C ARG A 116 14.68 -4.42 0.85
N VAL A 117 15.19 -3.57 1.73
CA VAL A 117 14.52 -3.11 2.95
C VAL A 117 14.45 -1.58 2.92
N PHE A 118 13.33 -1.03 3.37
CA PHE A 118 13.22 0.41 3.64
C PHE A 118 13.71 0.74 5.05
N VAL A 119 14.53 1.78 5.19
CA VAL A 119 14.85 2.37 6.49
C VAL A 119 14.14 3.71 6.58
N LEU A 120 13.31 3.86 7.61
CA LEU A 120 12.41 5.00 7.79
C LEU A 120 12.84 5.78 9.03
N SER A 121 13.22 7.04 8.80
CA SER A 121 13.61 7.98 9.86
C SER A 121 12.58 9.11 9.95
N LEU A 122 11.29 8.76 9.85
CA LEU A 122 10.21 9.73 9.73
C LEU A 122 9.87 10.33 11.09
N PRO A 123 9.85 11.66 11.25
CA PRO A 123 9.41 12.29 12.49
C PRO A 123 7.93 11.98 12.75
N ASN A 124 7.59 11.63 13.99
CA ASN A 124 6.23 11.27 14.41
C ASN A 124 5.60 10.12 13.59
N TRP A 125 6.41 9.15 13.15
CA TRP A 125 5.91 7.98 12.46
C TRP A 125 4.84 7.24 13.28
N LYS A 126 3.79 6.79 12.60
CA LYS A 126 2.70 6.01 13.18
C LYS A 126 2.36 4.85 12.27
N GLU A 127 2.33 3.66 12.86
CA GLU A 127 1.91 2.45 12.15
C GLU A 127 0.45 2.57 11.69
N SER A 128 0.18 2.10 10.48
CA SER A 128 -1.18 2.01 9.93
C SER A 128 -1.51 0.55 9.64
N TRP A 129 -2.69 0.09 10.06
CA TRP A 129 -3.17 -1.27 9.76
C TRP A 129 -3.18 -1.56 8.25
N ALA A 130 -3.40 -0.54 7.43
CA ALA A 130 -3.44 -0.66 5.97
C ALA A 130 -2.06 -0.92 5.34
N ASN A 131 -0.97 -0.81 6.13
CA ASN A 131 0.36 -1.22 5.70
C ASN A 131 0.41 -2.68 5.27
N PHE A 132 -0.44 -3.55 5.86
CA PHE A 132 -0.58 -4.94 5.46
C PHE A 132 -0.94 -5.12 3.97
N PHE A 133 -1.66 -4.17 3.40
CA PHE A 133 -2.06 -4.20 1.99
C PHE A 133 -1.14 -3.36 1.11
N VAL A 134 -0.76 -2.17 1.59
CA VAL A 134 -0.06 -1.17 0.78
C VAL A 134 1.43 -1.47 0.67
N SER A 135 2.07 -1.88 1.77
CA SER A 135 3.50 -2.18 1.78
C SER A 135 3.74 -3.60 1.28
N ASN A 136 4.68 -3.78 0.37
CA ASN A 136 5.12 -5.10 -0.11
C ASN A 136 6.61 -5.35 0.11
N THR A 137 7.27 -4.48 0.88
CA THR A 137 8.71 -4.52 1.12
C THR A 137 8.94 -4.41 2.61
N ALA A 138 9.85 -5.22 3.15
CA ALA A 138 10.25 -5.14 4.55
C ALA A 138 10.77 -3.73 4.89
N TYR A 139 10.52 -3.27 6.11
CA TYR A 139 10.95 -1.96 6.56
C TYR A 139 11.39 -1.95 8.02
N GLU A 140 12.27 -1.04 8.34
CA GLU A 140 12.79 -0.73 9.66
C GLU A 140 12.49 0.73 9.97
N VAL A 141 12.02 1.01 11.18
CA VAL A 141 11.78 2.38 11.65
C VAL A 141 12.85 2.70 12.68
N ILE A 142 13.63 3.73 12.41
CA ILE A 142 14.64 4.22 13.33
C ILE A 142 14.20 5.56 13.93
N PRO A 143 14.50 5.83 15.21
CA PRO A 143 14.21 7.12 15.82
C PRO A 143 14.90 8.26 15.07
N ASN A 144 14.19 9.37 14.88
CA ASN A 144 14.71 10.63 14.35
C ASN A 144 14.47 11.74 15.36
#